data_AF-A0A3D0RZE1-F1
#
_entry.id   AF-A0A3D0RZE1-F1
#
_cell.length_a   1.000
_cell.length_b   1.000
_cell.length_c   1.000
_cell.angle_alpha   90.00
_cell.angle_beta   90.00
_cell.angle_gamma   90.00
#
_symmetry.space_group_name_H-M   'P 1'
#
loop_
_entity.id
_entity.type
_entity.pdbx_description
1 polymer ?
#
loop_
_entity_poly.entity_id
_entity_poly.type
_entity_poly.pdbx_seq_one_letter_code
_entity_poly.pdbx_strand_id
1 'polypeptide(L)' 'MLQGSGDTYHQIRAGQAIDISGVPNGKYILSVEANPFGRLVESDVSNNVSHRVIWLKGSGDHRRVVAEQIGIID' A
#
# COMPACT_ATOMS: atom_id res chain seq x y z
N MET A 1 17.84 9.84 3.15
CA MET A 1 17.95 8.57 3.88
C MET A 1 19.42 8.21 4.02
N LEU A 2 19.87 7.69 5.16
CA LEU A 2 21.20 7.09 5.27
C LEU A 2 21.20 5.74 4.53
N GLN A 3 22.32 5.34 3.94
CA GLN A 3 22.43 4.01 3.32
C GLN A 3 22.15 2.92 4.36
N GLY A 4 21.28 1.96 4.03
CA GLY A 4 20.85 0.89 4.93
C GLY A 4 19.74 1.26 5.93
N SER A 5 19.17 2.47 5.85
CA SER A 5 18.04 2.89 6.69
C SER A 5 16.71 2.91 5.91
N GLY A 6 15.61 2.67 6.63
CA GLY A 6 14.23 2.81 6.12
C GLY A 6 13.46 3.88 6.89
N ASP A 7 12.42 4.44 6.27
CA ASP A 7 11.51 5.42 6.89
C ASP A 7 10.12 4.80 6.95
N THR A 8 9.57 4.64 8.15
CA THR A 8 8.31 3.93 8.39
C THR A 8 7.25 4.91 8.88
N TYR A 9 6.14 4.95 8.15
CA TYR A 9 4.98 5.77 8.50
C TYR A 9 3.90 4.88 9.14
N HIS A 10 3.57 5.17 10.39
CA HIS A 10 2.56 4.41 11.13
C HIS A 10 1.16 4.60 10.55
N GLN A 11 0.39 3.50 10.49
CA GLN A 11 -0.98 3.45 9.94
C GLN A 11 -1.97 4.46 10.54
N ILE A 12 -1.76 4.88 11.79
CA ILE A 12 -2.66 5.82 12.48
C ILE A 12 -2.38 7.28 12.11
N ARG A 13 -1.30 7.56 11.36
CA ARG A 13 -0.99 8.93 10.93
C ARG A 13 -1.91 9.32 9.78
N ALA A 14 -2.42 10.55 9.84
CA ALA A 14 -3.20 11.13 8.74
C ALA A 14 -2.41 11.05 7.42
N GLY A 15 -3.10 10.74 6.33
CA GLY A 15 -2.50 10.57 5.01
C GLY A 15 -1.92 9.17 4.73
N GLN A 16 -1.92 8.26 5.70
CA GLN A 16 -1.51 6.85 5.52
C GLN A 16 -2.70 5.91 5.23
N ALA A 17 -3.76 6.44 4.63
CA ALA A 17 -4.97 5.71 4.27
C ALA A 17 -5.53 6.22 2.94
N ILE A 18 -6.26 5.35 2.24
CA ILE A 18 -7.04 5.69 1.06
C ILE A 18 -8.52 5.46 1.36
N ASP A 19 -9.38 6.37 0.94
CA ASP A 19 -10.83 6.20 1.08
C ASP A 19 -11.34 5.18 0.04
N ILE A 20 -12.09 4.19 0.52
CA ILE A 20 -12.68 3.12 -0.29
C ILE A 20 -14.21 3.09 -0.19
N SER A 21 -14.83 4.12 0.38
CA SER A 21 -16.28 4.19 0.62
C SER A 21 -17.11 4.02 -0.66
N GLY A 22 -16.61 4.53 -1.80
CA GLY A 22 -17.26 4.43 -3.10
C GLY A 22 -16.82 3.24 -3.97
N VAL A 23 -15.90 2.40 -3.48
CA VAL A 23 -15.34 1.31 -4.30
C VAL A 23 -16.21 0.06 -4.15
N PRO A 24 -16.68 -0.60 -5.24
CA PRO A 24 -17.47 -1.82 -5.12
C PRO A 24 -16.74 -3.00 -4.45
N ASN A 25 -17.48 -4.05 -4.09
CA ASN A 25 -16.86 -5.33 -3.72
C ASN A 25 -16.16 -5.94 -4.95
N GLY A 26 -15.00 -6.55 -4.75
CA GLY A 26 -14.21 -7.09 -5.85
C GLY A 26 -12.78 -7.44 -5.47
N LYS A 27 -12.04 -7.96 -6.45
CA LYS A 27 -10.60 -8.22 -6.36
C LYS A 27 -9.84 -7.06 -7.01
N TYR A 28 -8.92 -6.48 -6.26
CA TYR A 28 -8.14 -5.31 -6.68
C TYR A 28 -6.66 -5.55 -6.45
N ILE A 29 -5.85 -4.79 -7.17
CA ILE A 29 -4.41 -4.65 -6.91
C ILE A 29 -4.23 -3.27 -6.27
N LEU A 30 -3.74 -3.25 -5.03
CA LEU A 30 -3.25 -2.06 -4.37
C LEU A 30 -1.82 -1.82 -4.83
N SER A 31 -1.56 -0.65 -5.42
CA SER A 31 -0.22 -0.20 -5.82
C SER A 31 0.29 0.84 -4.83
N VAL A 32 1.55 0.73 -4.42
CA VAL A 32 2.28 1.75 -3.67
C VAL A 32 3.51 2.10 -4.46
N GLU A 33 3.69 3.40 -4.76
CA GLU A 33 4.76 3.91 -5.60
C GLU A 33 5.62 4.91 -4.82
N ALA A 34 6.91 4.62 -4.72
CA ALA A 34 7.90 5.54 -4.19
C ALA A 34 8.41 6.47 -5.31
N ASN A 35 8.58 7.76 -5.00
CA ASN A 35 9.07 8.76 -5.96
C ASN A 35 8.36 8.71 -7.35
N PRO A 36 7.01 8.70 -7.41
CA PRO A 36 6.28 8.42 -8.67
C PRO A 36 6.49 9.47 -9.77
N PHE A 37 7.02 10.64 -9.40
CA PHE A 37 7.31 11.74 -10.33
C PHE A 37 8.80 11.90 -10.64
N GLY A 38 9.66 11.00 -10.17
CA GLY A 38 11.10 11.03 -10.44
C GLY A 38 11.80 12.30 -9.95
N ARG A 39 11.36 12.87 -8.82
CA ARG A 39 11.94 14.10 -8.26
C ARG A 39 13.30 13.86 -7.59
N LEU A 40 13.56 12.62 -7.19
CA LEU A 40 14.84 12.17 -6.65
C LEU A 40 15.57 11.32 -7.70
N VAL A 41 16.90 11.43 -7.75
CA VAL A 41 17.75 10.56 -8.57
C VAL A 41 18.03 9.29 -7.78
N GLU A 42 17.79 8.15 -8.41
CA GLU A 42 17.95 6.81 -7.83
C GLU A 42 18.85 5.97 -8.73
N SER A 43 19.63 5.04 -8.15
CA SER A 43 20.50 4.15 -8.92
C SER A 43 19.74 3.08 -9.70
N ASP A 44 18.53 2.77 -9.24
CA ASP A 44 17.60 1.84 -9.85
C ASP A 44 16.18 2.37 -9.59
N VAL A 45 15.38 2.51 -10.65
CA VAL A 45 13.98 2.97 -10.58
C VAL A 45 12.99 1.83 -10.82
N SER A 46 13.47 0.62 -11.09
CA SER A 46 12.65 -0.54 -11.44
C SER A 46 11.98 -1.20 -10.23
N ASN A 47 12.35 -0.79 -9.02
CA ASN A 47 11.90 -1.37 -7.76
C ASN A 47 11.02 -0.41 -6.92
N ASN A 48 10.63 0.74 -7.48
CA ASN A 48 9.85 1.77 -6.79
C ASN A 48 8.38 1.40 -6.57
N VAL A 49 7.89 0.32 -7.19
CA VAL A 49 6.48 -0.07 -7.17
C VAL A 49 6.29 -1.39 -6.45
N SER A 50 5.36 -1.41 -5.49
CA SER A 50 4.92 -2.62 -4.79
C SER A 50 3.44 -2.87 -5.02
N HIS A 51 3.08 -4.13 -5.27
CA HIS A 51 1.71 -4.55 -5.52
C HIS A 51 1.21 -5.50 -4.45
N ARG A 52 -0.03 -5.31 -4.02
CA ARG A 52 -0.74 -6.24 -3.13
C ARG A 52 -2.12 -6.56 -3.66
N VAL A 53 -2.44 -7.84 -3.76
CA VAL A 53 -3.81 -8.28 -4.09
C VAL A 53 -4.68 -8.16 -2.85
N ILE A 54 -5.82 -7.49 -2.99
CA ILE A 54 -6.83 -7.34 -1.94
C ILE A 54 -8.23 -7.73 -2.44
N TRP A 55 -9.08 -8.15 -1.51
CA TRP A 55 -10.50 -8.37 -1.73
C TRP A 55 -11.32 -7.44 -0.85
N LEU A 56 -12.16 -6.64 -1.50
CA LEU A 56 -13.20 -5.88 -0.82
C LEU A 56 -14.46 -6.73 -0.75
N LYS A 57 -14.93 -7.00 0.47
CA LYS A 57 -16.09 -7.86 0.74
C LYS A 57 -17.00 -7.23 1.80
N GLY A 58 -18.25 -7.69 1.84
CA GLY A 58 -19.24 -7.28 2.86
C GLY A 58 -19.90 -5.94 2.55
N SER A 59 -20.67 -5.45 3.52
CA SER A 59 -21.47 -4.22 3.45
C SER A 59 -21.71 -3.66 4.86
N GLY A 60 -21.96 -2.34 4.97
CA GLY A 60 -22.14 -1.66 6.25
C GLY A 60 -20.99 -1.93 7.22
N ASP A 61 -21.32 -2.24 8.48
CA ASP A 61 -20.35 -2.55 9.53
C ASP A 61 -19.57 -3.85 9.28
N HIS A 62 -20.01 -4.69 8.33
CA HIS A 62 -19.32 -5.93 7.94
C HIS A 62 -18.41 -5.75 6.71
N ARG A 63 -18.25 -4.51 6.23
CA ARG A 63 -17.33 -4.16 5.14
C ARG A 63 -15.89 -4.43 5.60
N ARG A 64 -15.12 -5.16 4.80
CA ARG A 64 -13.74 -5.55 5.14
C ARG A 64 -12.83 -5.65 3.93
N VAL A 65 -11.54 -5.39 4.20
CA VAL A 65 -10.43 -5.69 3.30
C VAL A 65 -9.85 -7.04 3.72
N VAL A 66 -9.74 -7.97 2.78
CA VAL A 66 -9.02 -9.24 2.97
C VAL A 66 -7.82 -9.24 2.06
N ALA A 67 -6.66 -9.60 2.57
CA ALA A 67 -5.44 -9.73 1.79
C ALA A 67 -4.71 -10.99 2.22
N GLU A 68 -3.99 -11.62 1.30
CA GLU A 68 -3.10 -12.71 1.65
C GLU A 68 -1.97 -12.17 2.55
N GLN A 69 -1.50 -13.04 3.45
CA GLN A 69 -0.29 -12.79 4.20
C GLN A 69 0.89 -12.90 3.22
N ILE A 70 1.73 -11.88 3.17
CA ILE A 70 2.95 -11.87 2.37
C ILE A 70 4.12 -11.74 3.35
N GLY A 71 4.94 -12.78 3.40
CA GLY A 71 6.11 -12.86 4.29
C GLY A 71 5.78 -13.21 5.75
N ILE A 72 6.85 -13.46 6.52
CA ILE A 72 6.83 -13.46 7.97
C ILE A 72 7.24 -12.05 8.39
N ILE A 73 6.41 -11.38 9.18
CA ILE A 73 6.83 -10.17 9.89
C ILE A 73 7.10 -10.66 11.31
N ASP A 74 8.38 -10.82 11.62
CA ASP A 74 8.89 -11.07 12.97
C ASP A 74 8.78 -9.80 13.83
#